data_AF-A0A846YPT8-F1
#
_entry.id   AF-A0A846YPT8-F1
#
_cell.length_a   1.000
_cell.length_b   1.000
_cell.length_c   1.000
_cell.angle_alpha   90.00
_cell.angle_beta   90.00
_cell.angle_gamma   90.00
#
_symmetry.space_group_name_H-M   'P 1'
#
loop_
_entity.id
_entity.type
_entity.pdbx_description
1 polymer ?
#
loop_
_entity_poly.entity_id
_entity_poly.type
_entity_poly.pdbx_seq_one_letter_code
_entity_poly.pdbx_strand_id
1 'polypeptide(L)'
;MSARIPSVLEVGLSYATEELGRADTDVRSADAELLVHGRPVRRVHTEAGKKHYTGVFWSSTTGTQHHYESRLELDRLWLADFDPHVVWLAAQPFWLWGRDGTAVRRHVPDLLLKLDSGSFVVVDVKPAKFQQEPKAAAVLRWTARVCAAKGWRYEVWGGGDKVELANIRYLGRARRQFLRPAGDMEVIARCDPAGRRWRVVREELVHARVSVPDLCISAMLWHGRWVADLTRPLASSSVVRRREG
;
A
#
# COMPACT_ATOMS: atom_id res chain seq x y z
N MET A 1 12.23 -7.21 -44.99
CA MET A 1 12.21 -6.15 -43.96
C MET A 1 11.86 -6.79 -42.63
N SER A 2 12.85 -7.02 -41.76
CA SER A 2 12.60 -7.53 -40.40
C SER A 2 11.92 -6.44 -39.59
N ALA A 3 10.64 -6.62 -39.24
CA ALA A 3 9.93 -5.70 -38.36
C ALA A 3 10.62 -5.73 -36.99
N ARG A 4 11.20 -4.60 -36.59
CA ARG A 4 11.83 -4.44 -35.27
C ARG A 4 10.77 -4.77 -34.21
N ILE A 5 10.99 -5.81 -33.42
CA ILE A 5 10.13 -6.12 -32.27
C ILE A 5 10.29 -4.93 -31.32
N PRO A 6 9.22 -4.17 -31.01
CA PRO A 6 9.30 -3.02 -30.13
C PRO A 6 9.91 -3.42 -28.79
N SER A 7 10.81 -2.58 -28.27
CA SER A 7 11.37 -2.80 -26.94
C SER A 7 10.23 -2.77 -25.93
N VAL A 8 10.31 -3.58 -24.87
CA VAL A 8 9.33 -3.54 -23.77
C VAL A 8 9.25 -2.14 -23.13
N LEU A 9 10.31 -1.32 -23.27
CA LEU A 9 10.34 0.07 -22.83
C LEU A 9 9.56 1.06 -23.74
N GLU A 10 9.19 0.66 -24.96
CA GLU A 10 8.34 1.43 -25.89
C GLU A 10 6.84 1.14 -25.65
N VAL A 11 6.51 0.36 -24.62
CA VAL A 11 5.12 0.21 -24.14
C VAL A 11 4.60 1.59 -23.77
N GLY A 12 3.44 1.93 -24.31
CA GLY A 12 2.78 3.19 -24.01
C GLY A 12 2.22 3.20 -22.60
N LEU A 13 2.26 4.38 -21.99
CA LEU A 13 1.79 4.65 -20.64
C LEU A 13 0.93 5.90 -20.65
N SER A 14 -0.30 5.81 -20.14
CA SER A 14 -1.16 7.00 -19.92
C SER A 14 -1.33 7.23 -18.43
N TYR A 15 -1.17 8.46 -17.96
CA TYR A 15 -1.34 8.85 -16.57
C TYR A 15 -2.17 10.13 -16.45
N ALA A 16 -2.61 10.44 -15.24
CA ALA A 16 -3.35 11.67 -14.97
C ALA A 16 -2.72 12.42 -13.79
N THR A 17 -2.54 13.73 -13.92
CA THR A 17 -2.10 14.61 -12.82
C THR A 17 -3.15 15.68 -12.56
N GLU A 18 -3.03 16.38 -11.42
CA GLU A 18 -3.91 17.51 -11.13
C GLU A 18 -3.69 18.66 -12.11
N GLU A 19 -2.43 18.92 -12.47
CA GLU A 19 -2.01 20.08 -13.24
C GLU A 19 -2.17 19.90 -14.76
N LEU A 20 -1.79 18.72 -15.29
CA LEU A 20 -1.74 18.47 -16.74
C LEU A 20 -2.96 17.72 -17.26
N GLY A 21 -3.87 17.28 -16.38
CA GLY A 21 -4.92 16.34 -16.78
C GLY A 21 -4.31 15.02 -17.24
N ARG A 22 -4.84 14.43 -18.32
CA ARG A 22 -4.37 13.15 -18.85
C ARG A 22 -3.23 13.35 -19.85
N ALA A 23 -2.14 12.61 -19.66
CA ALA A 23 -0.96 12.62 -20.52
C ALA A 23 -0.60 11.20 -20.97
N ASP A 24 -0.02 11.10 -22.16
CA ASP A 24 0.50 9.85 -22.74
C ASP A 24 2.02 9.97 -22.89
N THR A 25 2.71 8.85 -22.66
CA THR A 25 4.16 8.72 -22.80
C THR A 25 4.51 7.26 -23.07
N ASP A 26 5.79 6.90 -23.07
CA ASP A 26 6.25 5.52 -23.02
C ASP A 26 6.84 5.19 -21.64
N VAL A 27 6.95 3.90 -21.34
CA VAL A 27 7.49 3.44 -20.06
C VAL A 27 8.91 3.96 -19.83
N ARG A 28 9.74 4.06 -20.88
CA ARG A 28 11.11 4.62 -20.78
C ARG A 28 11.11 6.04 -20.20
N SER A 29 10.22 6.88 -20.70
CA SER A 29 10.18 8.32 -20.44
C SER A 29 9.30 8.68 -19.24
N ALA A 30 8.46 7.75 -18.77
CA ALA A 30 7.58 7.97 -17.63
C ALA A 30 8.36 8.28 -16.34
N ASP A 31 8.04 9.40 -15.70
CA ASP A 31 8.58 9.79 -14.40
C ASP A 31 7.74 9.18 -13.27
N ALA A 32 8.32 8.25 -12.51
CA ALA A 32 7.62 7.54 -11.44
C ALA A 32 7.14 8.47 -10.31
N GLU A 33 7.82 9.60 -10.08
CA GLU A 33 7.37 10.60 -9.10
C GLU A 33 6.08 11.26 -9.55
N LEU A 34 5.99 11.66 -10.82
CA LEU A 34 4.74 12.20 -11.38
C LEU A 34 3.61 11.18 -11.33
N LEU A 35 3.90 9.90 -11.56
CA LEU A 35 2.90 8.83 -11.53
C LEU A 35 2.36 8.59 -10.12
N VAL A 36 3.22 8.55 -9.10
CA VAL A 36 2.81 8.22 -7.72
C VAL A 36 2.06 9.37 -7.05
N HIS A 37 2.27 10.60 -7.50
CA HIS A 37 1.49 11.78 -7.09
C HIS A 37 0.28 12.06 -8.00
N GLY A 38 0.07 11.22 -9.02
CA GLY A 38 -1.03 11.34 -9.97
C GLY A 38 -2.39 10.97 -9.39
N ARG A 39 -3.43 11.21 -10.20
CA ARG A 39 -4.82 10.81 -9.93
C ARG A 39 -5.11 9.44 -10.59
N PRO A 40 -6.09 8.68 -10.06
CA PRO A 40 -6.55 7.45 -10.68
C PRO A 40 -6.93 7.66 -12.15
N VAL A 41 -6.38 6.85 -13.05
CA VAL A 41 -6.63 6.98 -14.50
C VAL A 41 -7.95 6.38 -14.96
N ARG A 42 -8.65 5.67 -14.08
CA ARG A 42 -9.95 5.08 -14.36
C ARG A 42 -10.97 5.62 -13.37
N ARG A 43 -12.17 5.90 -13.88
CA ARG A 43 -13.32 6.16 -13.02
C ARG A 43 -13.80 4.82 -12.45
N VAL A 44 -14.00 4.80 -11.14
CA VAL A 44 -14.67 3.70 -10.46
C VAL A 44 -16.10 3.64 -10.99
N HIS A 45 -16.46 2.53 -11.62
CA HIS A 45 -17.83 2.30 -12.07
C HIS A 45 -18.61 1.61 -10.95
N THR A 46 -19.63 2.24 -10.39
CA THR A 46 -20.59 1.58 -9.50
C THR A 46 -21.81 1.17 -10.32
N GLU A 47 -21.98 -0.14 -10.56
CA GLU A 47 -23.17 -0.71 -11.21
C GLU A 47 -23.96 -1.52 -10.17
N ALA A 48 -25.29 -1.40 -10.19
CA ALA A 48 -26.16 -2.19 -9.35
C ALA A 48 -25.96 -3.69 -9.65
N GLY A 49 -25.65 -4.49 -8.61
CA GLY A 49 -25.39 -5.94 -8.75
C GLY A 49 -23.91 -6.33 -8.83
N LYS A 50 -22.96 -5.38 -8.72
CA LYS A 50 -21.54 -5.73 -8.59
C LYS A 50 -21.28 -6.56 -7.33
N LYS A 51 -20.66 -7.72 -7.51
CA LYS A 51 -20.25 -8.64 -6.42
C LYS A 51 -19.09 -8.09 -5.58
N HIS A 52 -18.39 -7.06 -6.07
CA HIS A 52 -17.19 -6.53 -5.43
C HIS A 52 -17.51 -5.26 -4.63
N TYR A 53 -17.06 -5.24 -3.38
CA TYR A 53 -17.24 -4.12 -2.45
C TYR A 53 -16.33 -2.96 -2.85
N THR A 54 -16.95 -1.86 -3.28
CA THR A 54 -16.28 -0.62 -3.66
C THR A 54 -16.37 0.40 -2.53
N GLY A 55 -15.32 1.19 -2.33
CA GLY A 55 -15.34 2.26 -1.33
C GLY A 55 -14.15 3.20 -1.41
N VAL A 56 -14.00 3.99 -0.35
CA VAL A 56 -12.93 4.98 -0.20
C VAL A 56 -12.15 4.67 1.08
N PHE A 57 -10.82 4.66 0.96
CA PHE A 57 -9.88 4.49 2.05
C PHE A 57 -9.07 5.77 2.22
N TRP A 58 -9.17 6.43 3.37
CA TRP A 58 -8.22 7.49 3.71
C TRP A 58 -6.90 6.86 4.13
N SER A 59 -5.77 7.28 3.57
CA SER A 59 -4.42 6.85 3.91
C SER A 59 -3.73 7.91 4.78
N SER A 60 -3.12 7.49 5.88
CA SER A 60 -2.24 8.37 6.67
C SER A 60 -0.91 8.65 6.00
N THR A 61 -0.42 7.75 5.14
CA THR A 61 0.82 7.93 4.36
C THR A 61 0.69 9.07 3.36
N THR A 62 -0.45 9.20 2.67
CA THR A 62 -0.65 10.28 1.68
C THR A 62 -1.47 11.45 2.21
N GLY A 63 -2.19 11.27 3.33
CA GLY A 63 -3.16 12.25 3.83
C GLY A 63 -4.42 12.39 2.97
N THR A 64 -4.61 11.52 1.96
CA THR A 64 -5.68 11.62 0.95
C THR A 64 -6.53 10.35 0.89
N GLN A 65 -7.59 10.41 0.08
CA GLN A 65 -8.53 9.32 -0.16
C GLN A 65 -8.16 8.53 -1.41
N HIS A 66 -8.16 7.20 -1.30
CA HIS A 66 -7.93 6.25 -2.39
C HIS A 66 -9.15 5.37 -2.59
N HIS A 67 -9.57 5.20 -3.84
CA HIS A 67 -10.64 4.29 -4.17
C HIS A 67 -10.13 2.85 -4.26
N TYR A 68 -10.98 1.91 -3.87
CA TYR A 68 -10.78 0.49 -4.11
C TYR A 68 -12.06 -0.12 -4.67
N GLU A 69 -11.92 -1.12 -5.54
CA GLU A 69 -13.03 -1.84 -6.18
C GLU A 69 -13.25 -3.22 -5.55
N SER A 70 -12.36 -3.70 -4.69
CA SER A 70 -12.52 -4.97 -3.98
C SER A 70 -12.03 -4.94 -2.51
N ARG A 71 -12.52 -5.88 -1.70
CA ARG A 71 -12.01 -6.06 -0.32
C ARG A 71 -10.53 -6.45 -0.29
N LEU A 72 -10.05 -7.13 -1.31
CA LEU A 72 -8.65 -7.54 -1.39
C LEU A 72 -7.76 -6.31 -1.65
N GLU A 73 -8.18 -5.39 -2.52
CA GLU A 73 -7.49 -4.10 -2.69
C GLU A 73 -7.50 -3.29 -1.39
N LEU A 74 -8.62 -3.25 -0.67
CA LEU A 74 -8.70 -2.61 0.65
C LEU A 74 -7.68 -3.22 1.63
N ASP A 75 -7.49 -4.54 1.61
CA ASP A 75 -6.50 -5.21 2.46
C ASP A 75 -5.07 -4.80 2.11
N ARG A 76 -4.75 -4.70 0.81
CA ARG A 76 -3.43 -4.26 0.38
C ARG A 76 -3.16 -2.79 0.70
N LEU A 77 -4.19 -1.94 0.65
CA LEU A 77 -4.13 -0.55 1.10
C LEU A 77 -3.84 -0.44 2.59
N TRP A 78 -4.48 -1.27 3.43
CA TRP A 78 -4.17 -1.31 4.87
C TRP A 78 -2.72 -1.69 5.13
N LEU A 79 -2.19 -2.68 4.41
CA LEU A 79 -0.78 -3.08 4.52
C LEU A 79 0.17 -1.97 4.05
N ALA A 80 -0.14 -1.31 2.93
CA ALA A 80 0.66 -0.20 2.41
C ALA A 80 0.68 1.01 3.36
N ASP A 81 -0.46 1.35 3.96
CA ASP A 81 -0.58 2.50 4.90
C ASP A 81 0.07 2.22 6.26
N PHE A 82 0.26 0.94 6.60
CA PHE A 82 0.93 0.50 7.82
C PHE A 82 2.44 0.31 7.64
N ASP A 83 2.90 -0.01 6.44
CA ASP A 83 4.33 -0.27 6.18
C ASP A 83 5.14 1.04 6.27
N PRO A 84 6.05 1.18 7.27
CA PRO A 84 6.84 2.39 7.46
C PRO A 84 7.85 2.64 6.33
N HIS A 85 8.13 1.65 5.46
CA HIS A 85 8.97 1.86 4.29
C HIS A 85 8.19 2.45 3.11
N VAL A 86 6.85 2.44 3.14
CA VAL A 86 6.03 3.07 2.10
C VAL A 86 5.82 4.53 2.45
N VAL A 87 6.40 5.43 1.66
CA VAL A 87 6.34 6.88 1.88
C VAL A 87 5.29 7.58 1.01
N TRP A 88 4.81 6.92 -0.04
CA TRP A 88 3.68 7.39 -0.85
C TRP A 88 2.99 6.22 -1.56
N LEU A 89 1.73 6.40 -1.94
CA LEU A 89 0.99 5.44 -2.76
C LEU A 89 -0.03 6.11 -3.68
N ALA A 90 -0.29 5.50 -4.83
CA ALA A 90 -1.36 5.85 -5.74
C ALA A 90 -2.17 4.62 -6.12
N ALA A 91 -3.50 4.74 -6.08
CA ALA A 91 -4.41 3.73 -6.61
C ALA A 91 -4.67 3.97 -8.11
N GLN A 92 -4.65 2.89 -8.89
CA GLN A 92 -4.89 2.90 -10.34
C GLN A 92 -4.06 3.99 -11.07
N PRO A 93 -2.72 3.96 -10.91
CA PRO A 93 -1.85 5.11 -11.17
C PRO A 93 -1.68 5.43 -12.66
N PHE A 94 -1.76 4.43 -13.54
CA PHE A 94 -1.57 4.60 -14.98
C PHE A 94 -2.15 3.43 -15.79
N TRP A 95 -2.42 3.67 -17.08
CA TRP A 95 -2.66 2.65 -18.08
C TRP A 95 -1.35 2.25 -18.73
N LEU A 96 -1.11 0.96 -18.86
CA LEU A 96 -0.14 0.39 -19.79
C LEU A 96 -0.87 -0.10 -21.04
N TRP A 97 -0.28 0.11 -22.21
CA TRP A 97 -0.75 -0.48 -23.46
C TRP A 97 0.42 -0.76 -24.41
N GLY A 98 0.39 -1.90 -25.08
CA GLY A 98 1.48 -2.26 -25.99
C GLY A 98 1.42 -3.68 -26.50
N ARG A 99 2.40 -4.04 -27.34
CA ARG A 99 2.50 -5.41 -27.87
C ARG A 99 3.13 -6.35 -26.84
N ASP A 100 2.66 -7.59 -26.85
CA ASP A 100 3.25 -8.75 -26.21
C ASP A 100 3.29 -9.89 -27.24
N GLY A 101 4.38 -9.95 -28.00
CA GLY A 101 4.44 -10.78 -29.21
C GLY A 101 3.39 -10.35 -30.23
N THR A 102 2.51 -11.28 -30.61
CA THR A 102 1.40 -11.02 -31.55
C THR A 102 0.18 -10.39 -30.88
N ALA A 103 0.07 -10.46 -29.55
CA ALA A 103 -1.05 -9.88 -28.82
C ALA A 103 -0.82 -8.38 -28.55
N VAL A 104 -1.91 -7.61 -28.51
CA VAL A 104 -1.91 -6.26 -27.94
C VAL A 104 -2.55 -6.36 -26.55
N ARG A 105 -1.87 -5.81 -25.55
CA ARG A 105 -2.33 -5.81 -24.15
C ARG A 105 -2.60 -4.40 -23.67
N ARG A 106 -3.53 -4.31 -22.73
CA ARG A 106 -3.85 -3.12 -21.96
C ARG A 106 -4.04 -3.53 -20.51
N HIS A 107 -3.51 -2.75 -19.59
CA HIS A 107 -3.56 -3.05 -18.16
C HIS A 107 -3.54 -1.77 -17.33
N VAL A 108 -4.19 -1.78 -16.17
CA VAL A 108 -4.07 -0.74 -15.14
C VAL A 108 -3.64 -1.46 -13.87
N PRO A 109 -2.43 -1.20 -13.36
CA PRO A 109 -2.04 -1.74 -12.07
C PRO A 109 -2.92 -1.22 -10.94
N ASP A 110 -3.09 -2.00 -9.88
CA ASP A 110 -3.96 -1.60 -8.77
C ASP A 110 -3.32 -0.52 -7.90
N LEU A 111 -2.01 -0.64 -7.61
CA LEU A 111 -1.25 0.35 -6.83
C LEU A 111 0.13 0.63 -7.43
N LEU A 112 0.61 1.85 -7.22
CA LEU A 112 2.03 2.21 -7.27
C LEU A 112 2.45 2.69 -5.89
N LEU A 113 3.50 2.09 -5.33
CA LEU A 113 4.06 2.45 -4.03
C LEU A 113 5.44 3.08 -4.23
N LYS A 114 5.71 4.16 -3.50
CA LYS A 114 7.04 4.74 -3.36
C LYS A 114 7.64 4.30 -2.02
N LEU A 115 8.84 3.76 -2.06
CA LEU A 115 9.56 3.36 -0.86
C LEU A 115 10.52 4.45 -0.37
N ASP A 116 10.85 4.44 0.92
CA ASP A 116 11.85 5.33 1.54
C ASP A 116 13.24 5.25 0.88
N SER A 117 13.57 4.09 0.30
CA SER A 117 14.78 3.87 -0.51
C SER A 117 14.77 4.60 -1.86
N GLY A 118 13.67 5.25 -2.24
CA GLY A 118 13.48 5.89 -3.55
C GLY A 118 13.07 4.91 -4.66
N SER A 119 12.90 3.62 -4.35
CA SER A 119 12.43 2.62 -5.31
C SER A 119 10.90 2.56 -5.38
N PHE A 120 10.40 2.04 -6.49
CA PHE A 120 8.96 1.94 -6.76
C PHE A 120 8.51 0.49 -6.88
N VAL A 121 7.31 0.21 -6.36
CA VAL A 121 6.65 -1.09 -6.46
C VAL A 121 5.31 -0.92 -7.17
N VAL A 122 5.16 -1.58 -8.31
CA VAL A 122 3.88 -1.74 -8.99
C VAL A 122 3.20 -2.99 -8.42
N VAL A 123 1.96 -2.86 -7.97
CA VAL A 123 1.22 -3.95 -7.33
C VAL A 123 -0.04 -4.26 -8.13
N ASP A 124 -0.21 -5.53 -8.48
CA ASP A 124 -1.50 -6.08 -8.93
C ASP A 124 -2.09 -6.95 -7.82
N VAL A 125 -3.34 -6.69 -7.47
CA VAL A 125 -4.10 -7.38 -6.44
C VAL A 125 -5.02 -8.40 -7.09
N LYS A 126 -4.71 -9.68 -6.89
CA LYS A 126 -5.50 -10.75 -7.51
C LYS A 126 -5.49 -12.02 -6.66
N PRO A 127 -6.66 -12.61 -6.31
CA PRO A 127 -6.70 -13.85 -5.54
C PRO A 127 -5.83 -14.94 -6.17
N ALA A 128 -5.03 -15.63 -5.36
CA ALA A 128 -4.03 -16.60 -5.83
C ALA A 128 -4.60 -17.63 -6.84
N LYS A 129 -5.81 -18.13 -6.58
CA LYS A 129 -6.51 -19.08 -7.47
C LYS A 129 -6.78 -18.56 -8.89
N PHE A 130 -6.85 -17.24 -9.08
CA PHE A 130 -7.11 -16.61 -10.38
C PHE A 130 -5.84 -16.10 -11.07
N GLN A 131 -4.69 -16.15 -10.40
CA GLN A 131 -3.42 -15.68 -10.98
C GLN A 131 -2.93 -16.61 -12.11
N GLN A 132 -3.28 -17.90 -12.06
CA GLN A 132 -2.89 -18.90 -13.06
C GLN A 132 -3.86 -19.00 -14.25
N GLU A 133 -4.99 -18.29 -14.22
CA GLU A 133 -5.91 -18.26 -15.35
C GLU A 133 -5.18 -17.70 -16.59
N PRO A 134 -5.22 -18.37 -17.76
CA PRO A 134 -4.32 -18.06 -18.88
C PRO A 134 -4.28 -16.59 -19.28
N LYS A 135 -5.45 -15.94 -19.35
CA LYS A 135 -5.55 -14.51 -19.69
C LYS A 135 -4.93 -13.62 -18.61
N ALA A 136 -5.22 -13.89 -17.33
CA ALA A 136 -4.67 -13.13 -16.21
C ALA A 136 -3.15 -13.32 -16.11
N ALA A 137 -2.68 -14.56 -16.11
CA ALA A 137 -1.27 -14.91 -16.02
C ALA A 137 -0.45 -14.26 -17.15
N ALA A 138 -1.01 -14.18 -18.36
CA ALA A 138 -0.36 -13.53 -19.49
C ALA A 138 -0.21 -12.00 -19.30
N VAL A 139 -1.23 -11.32 -18.78
CA VAL A 139 -1.14 -9.89 -18.43
C VAL A 139 -0.14 -9.67 -17.31
N LEU A 140 -0.22 -10.42 -16.21
CA LEU A 140 0.68 -10.30 -15.06
C LEU A 140 2.15 -10.51 -15.47
N ARG A 141 2.45 -11.54 -16.28
CA ARG A 141 3.81 -11.77 -16.79
C ARG A 141 4.29 -10.64 -17.70
N TRP A 142 3.40 -10.07 -18.51
CA TRP A 142 3.75 -8.93 -19.36
C TRP A 142 4.05 -7.69 -18.52
N THR A 143 3.19 -7.36 -17.55
CA THR A 143 3.41 -6.25 -16.60
C THR A 143 4.72 -6.44 -15.81
N ALA A 144 5.03 -7.66 -15.37
CA ALA A 144 6.31 -7.97 -14.71
C ALA A 144 7.52 -7.62 -15.58
N ARG A 145 7.50 -7.98 -16.87
CA ARG A 145 8.58 -7.64 -17.81
C ARG A 145 8.69 -6.13 -18.04
N VAL A 146 7.56 -5.43 -18.14
CA VAL A 146 7.52 -3.97 -18.28
C VAL A 146 8.14 -3.28 -17.07
N CYS A 147 7.73 -3.67 -15.86
CA CYS A 147 8.28 -3.13 -14.62
C CYS A 147 9.78 -3.41 -14.50
N ALA A 148 10.20 -4.67 -14.74
CA ALA A 148 11.62 -5.04 -14.68
C ALA A 148 12.47 -4.24 -15.66
N ALA A 149 12.00 -4.01 -16.90
CA ALA A 149 12.72 -3.21 -17.87
C ALA A 149 12.86 -1.74 -17.46
N LYS A 150 11.86 -1.19 -16.74
CA LYS A 150 11.90 0.16 -16.17
C LYS A 150 12.74 0.27 -14.89
N GLY A 151 13.10 -0.86 -14.28
CA GLY A 151 13.75 -0.89 -12.96
C GLY A 151 12.78 -0.78 -11.78
N TRP A 152 11.48 -0.99 -12.01
CA TRP A 152 10.47 -1.07 -10.96
C TRP A 152 10.33 -2.49 -10.43
N ARG A 153 10.09 -2.61 -9.12
CA ARG A 153 9.67 -3.87 -8.51
C ARG A 153 8.22 -4.15 -8.89
N TYR A 154 7.89 -5.42 -9.04
CA TYR A 154 6.53 -5.85 -9.35
C TYR A 154 6.06 -6.92 -8.37
N GLU A 155 4.87 -6.72 -7.84
CA GLU A 155 4.23 -7.59 -6.85
C GLU A 155 2.86 -8.02 -7.38
N VAL A 156 2.57 -9.33 -7.35
CA VAL A 156 1.20 -9.83 -7.51
C VAL A 156 0.72 -10.29 -6.15
N TRP A 157 -0.12 -9.50 -5.51
CA TRP A 157 -0.57 -9.74 -4.15
C TRP A 157 -1.86 -10.56 -4.11
N GLY A 158 -1.81 -11.72 -3.47
CA GLY A 158 -2.90 -12.71 -3.44
C GLY A 158 -3.81 -12.67 -2.21
N GLY A 159 -3.45 -11.88 -1.20
CA GLY A 159 -4.02 -11.92 0.14
C GLY A 159 -2.95 -12.07 1.22
N GLY A 160 -3.27 -11.63 2.43
CA GLY A 160 -2.39 -11.71 3.60
C GLY A 160 -3.00 -12.59 4.70
N ASP A 161 -2.24 -12.77 5.77
CA ASP A 161 -2.75 -13.45 6.95
C ASP A 161 -3.91 -12.65 7.59
N LYS A 162 -4.98 -13.36 7.97
CA LYS A 162 -6.20 -12.71 8.48
C LYS A 162 -6.00 -12.12 9.88
N VAL A 163 -5.13 -12.71 10.69
CA VAL A 163 -4.82 -12.23 12.04
C VAL A 163 -3.97 -10.97 11.94
N GLU A 164 -2.95 -10.99 11.08
CA GLU A 164 -2.13 -9.81 10.79
C GLU A 164 -2.98 -8.63 10.30
N LEU A 165 -3.84 -8.84 9.29
CA LEU A 165 -4.75 -7.80 8.79
C LEU A 165 -5.71 -7.29 9.87
N ALA A 166 -6.24 -8.17 10.73
CA ALA A 166 -7.10 -7.76 11.84
C ALA A 166 -6.35 -6.89 12.85
N ASN A 167 -5.11 -7.26 13.17
CA ASN A 167 -4.23 -6.49 14.05
C ASN A 167 -3.88 -5.13 13.46
N ILE A 168 -3.50 -5.06 12.19
CA ILE A 168 -3.19 -3.80 11.50
C ILE A 168 -4.41 -2.88 11.49
N ARG A 169 -5.60 -3.40 11.15
CA ARG A 169 -6.84 -2.62 11.19
C ARG A 169 -7.17 -2.12 12.61
N TYR A 170 -6.92 -2.95 13.63
CA TYR A 170 -7.06 -2.54 15.03
C TYR A 170 -6.13 -1.38 15.35
N LEU A 171 -4.84 -1.46 15.00
CA LEU A 171 -3.86 -0.39 15.18
C LEU A 171 -4.22 0.87 14.37
N GLY A 172 -4.92 0.71 13.26
CA GLY A 172 -5.33 1.78 12.33
C GLY A 172 -6.22 2.87 12.91
N ARG A 173 -6.69 2.77 14.16
CA ARG A 173 -7.26 3.93 14.85
C ARG A 173 -6.20 4.99 15.19
N ALA A 174 -4.96 4.58 15.44
CA ALA A 174 -3.88 5.44 15.91
C ALA A 174 -3.26 6.32 14.82
N ARG A 175 -3.60 6.06 13.55
CA ARG A 175 -3.18 6.89 12.42
C ARG A 175 -3.89 8.24 12.36
N ARG A 176 -5.00 8.40 13.10
CA ARG A 176 -5.75 9.66 13.22
C ARG A 176 -5.07 10.56 14.25
N GLN A 177 -4.34 11.58 13.78
CA GLN A 177 -3.59 12.49 14.64
C GLN A 177 -4.46 13.15 15.73
N PHE A 178 -5.68 13.57 15.40
CA PHE A 178 -6.60 14.22 16.33
C PHE A 178 -7.05 13.35 17.51
N LEU A 179 -6.85 12.02 17.46
CA LEU A 179 -7.13 11.13 18.58
C LEU A 179 -5.96 11.03 19.57
N ARG A 180 -4.78 11.58 19.22
CA ARG A 180 -3.53 11.42 19.98
C ARG A 180 -3.13 12.76 20.60
N PRO A 181 -3.39 12.99 21.91
CA PRO A 181 -2.93 14.19 22.59
C PRO A 181 -1.40 14.33 22.50
N ALA A 182 -0.91 15.53 22.20
CA ALA A 182 0.52 15.76 22.01
C ALA A 182 1.35 15.40 23.25
N GLY A 183 0.90 15.81 24.45
CA GLY A 183 1.56 15.48 25.71
C GLY A 183 1.67 13.97 25.98
N ASP A 184 0.60 13.22 25.71
CA ASP A 184 0.61 11.75 25.81
C ASP A 184 1.65 11.13 24.86
N MET A 185 1.73 11.64 23.63
CA MET A 185 2.71 11.19 22.64
C MET A 185 4.15 11.54 23.03
N GLU A 186 4.39 12.68 23.68
CA GLU A 186 5.71 13.06 24.19
C GLU A 186 6.18 12.13 25.32
N VAL A 187 5.26 11.72 26.21
CA VAL A 187 5.56 10.76 27.28
C VAL A 187 5.94 9.41 26.68
N ILE A 188 5.11 8.85 25.79
CA ILE A 188 5.38 7.52 25.23
C ILE A 188 6.60 7.51 24.29
N ALA A 189 6.93 8.62 23.62
CA ALA A 189 8.12 8.70 22.76
C ALA A 189 9.42 8.46 23.57
N ARG A 190 9.44 8.83 24.84
CA ARG A 190 10.56 8.62 25.78
C ARG A 190 10.53 7.26 26.45
N CYS A 191 9.39 6.55 26.41
CA CYS A 191 9.23 5.23 27.00
C CYS A 191 9.99 4.17 26.18
N ASP A 192 10.81 3.35 26.86
CA ASP A 192 11.34 2.13 26.27
C ASP A 192 10.43 0.94 26.65
N PRO A 193 9.77 0.28 25.68
CA PRO A 193 8.98 -0.91 25.96
C PRO A 193 9.86 -2.08 26.43
N ALA A 194 11.15 -2.13 26.11
CA ALA A 194 12.12 -3.11 26.61
C ALA A 194 11.65 -4.59 26.55
N GLY A 195 10.89 -4.97 25.51
CA GLY A 195 10.37 -6.34 25.37
C GLY A 195 9.28 -6.70 26.38
N ARG A 196 8.67 -5.72 27.04
CA ARG A 196 7.63 -5.94 28.04
C ARG A 196 6.28 -6.19 27.38
N ARG A 197 5.37 -6.78 28.15
CA ARG A 197 3.99 -7.00 27.71
C ARG A 197 3.25 -5.67 27.61
N TRP A 198 2.35 -5.57 26.65
CA TRP A 198 1.47 -4.43 26.43
C TRP A 198 0.83 -3.93 27.73
N ARG A 199 0.29 -4.85 28.55
CA ARG A 199 -0.31 -4.53 29.86
C ARG A 199 0.63 -3.75 30.79
N VAL A 200 1.88 -4.17 30.87
CA VAL A 200 2.87 -3.55 31.76
C VAL A 200 3.18 -2.12 31.30
N VAL A 201 3.42 -1.95 30.00
CA VAL A 201 3.64 -0.61 29.43
C VAL A 201 2.41 0.27 29.62
N ARG A 202 1.21 -0.28 29.41
CA ARG A 202 -0.05 0.43 29.63
C ARG A 202 -0.19 0.91 31.08
N GLU A 203 0.11 0.06 32.06
CA GLU A 203 0.06 0.41 33.48
C GLU A 203 1.02 1.56 33.81
N GLU A 204 2.24 1.56 33.29
CA GLU A 204 3.19 2.67 33.46
C GLU A 204 2.69 3.98 32.87
N LEU A 205 2.13 3.94 31.66
CA LEU A 205 1.56 5.12 31.03
C LEU A 205 0.38 5.69 31.85
N VAL A 206 -0.46 4.82 32.44
CA VAL A 206 -1.52 5.25 33.36
C VAL A 206 -0.95 5.94 34.60
N HIS A 207 0.11 5.39 35.21
CA HIS A 207 0.79 6.03 36.34
C HIS A 207 1.41 7.38 35.95
N ALA A 208 1.93 7.49 34.73
CA ALA A 208 2.42 8.73 34.13
C ALA A 208 1.30 9.69 33.65
N ARG A 209 0.04 9.42 34.00
CA ARG A 209 -1.14 10.26 33.68
C ARG A 209 -1.42 10.41 32.18
N VAL A 210 -0.98 9.46 31.35
CA VAL A 210 -1.35 9.38 29.94
C VAL A 210 -2.84 9.05 29.84
N SER A 211 -3.58 9.88 29.11
CA SER A 211 -5.04 9.79 29.00
C SER A 211 -5.51 8.64 28.09
N VAL A 212 -4.73 8.30 27.06
CA VAL A 212 -5.09 7.27 26.06
C VAL A 212 -3.95 6.24 25.86
N PRO A 213 -3.54 5.50 26.91
CA PRO A 213 -2.32 4.69 26.88
C PRO A 213 -2.32 3.63 25.77
N ASP A 214 -3.43 2.91 25.57
CA ASP A 214 -3.55 1.89 24.52
C ASP A 214 -3.48 2.49 23.11
N LEU A 215 -3.96 3.73 22.92
CA LEU A 215 -3.86 4.41 21.62
C LEU A 215 -2.43 4.87 21.36
N CYS A 216 -1.71 5.34 22.38
CA CYS A 216 -0.31 5.70 22.29
C CYS A 216 0.55 4.48 21.92
N ILE A 217 0.36 3.33 22.58
CA ILE A 217 1.06 2.08 22.22
C ILE A 217 0.73 1.69 20.78
N SER A 218 -0.54 1.76 20.38
CA SER A 218 -0.93 1.52 18.98
C SER A 218 -0.26 2.49 18.01
N ALA A 219 -0.06 3.76 18.39
CA ALA A 219 0.63 4.73 17.55
C ALA A 219 2.11 4.37 17.36
N MET A 220 2.79 3.89 18.42
CA MET A 220 4.19 3.47 18.31
C MET A 220 4.35 2.26 17.39
N LEU A 221 3.40 1.32 17.41
CA LEU A 221 3.37 0.18 16.48
C LEU A 221 3.01 0.61 15.05
N TRP A 222 2.01 1.48 14.89
CA TRP A 222 1.58 1.98 13.58
C TRP A 222 2.69 2.73 12.85
N HIS A 223 3.43 3.59 13.54
CA HIS A 223 4.52 4.37 12.94
C HIS A 223 5.84 3.59 12.87
N GLY A 224 5.82 2.28 13.12
CA GLY A 224 7.01 1.42 13.08
C GLY A 224 8.10 1.82 14.07
N ARG A 225 7.79 2.57 15.12
CA ARG A 225 8.74 2.93 16.19
C ARG A 225 8.95 1.75 17.13
N TRP A 226 7.89 1.03 17.41
CA TRP A 226 7.89 -0.24 18.13
C TRP A 226 7.41 -1.36 17.21
N VAL A 227 7.68 -2.61 17.59
CA VAL A 227 7.21 -3.81 16.90
C VAL A 227 6.62 -4.81 17.90
N ALA A 228 5.70 -5.63 17.40
CA ALA A 228 5.11 -6.78 18.07
C ALA A 228 4.92 -7.91 17.06
N ASP A 229 4.72 -9.14 17.52
CA ASP A 229 4.32 -10.25 16.65
C ASP A 229 2.86 -10.05 16.21
N LEU A 230 2.67 -9.64 14.95
CA LEU A 230 1.34 -9.42 14.37
C LEU A 230 0.72 -10.69 13.79
N THR A 231 1.44 -11.82 13.77
CA THR A 231 0.92 -13.11 13.29
C THR A 231 0.00 -13.79 14.32
N ARG A 232 -0.08 -13.22 15.53
CA ARG A 232 -0.95 -13.67 16.62
C ARG A 232 -1.88 -12.54 17.04
N PRO A 233 -3.11 -12.81 17.52
CA PRO A 233 -4.02 -11.76 17.94
C PRO A 233 -3.37 -10.84 18.97
N LEU A 234 -3.39 -9.52 18.72
CA LEU A 234 -2.90 -8.54 19.68
C LEU A 234 -3.75 -8.58 20.95
N ALA A 235 -3.07 -8.67 22.09
CA ALA A 235 -3.70 -8.77 23.40
C ALA A 235 -2.84 -8.08 24.46
N SER A 236 -3.38 -7.96 25.66
CA SER A 236 -2.66 -7.38 26.81
C SER A 236 -1.35 -8.12 27.15
N SER A 237 -1.21 -9.38 26.71
CA SER A 237 -0.01 -10.21 26.85
C SER A 237 1.00 -10.06 25.73
N SER A 238 0.67 -9.38 24.62
CA SER A 238 1.57 -9.18 23.48
C SER A 238 2.82 -8.44 23.91
N VAL A 239 3.97 -8.94 23.51
CA VAL A 239 5.27 -8.31 23.78
C VAL A 239 5.49 -7.19 22.77
N VAL A 240 5.86 -6.02 23.28
CA VAL A 240 6.25 -4.86 22.47
C VAL A 240 7.73 -4.54 22.71
N ARG A 241 8.44 -4.19 21.64
CA ARG A 241 9.87 -3.81 21.69
C ARG A 241 10.12 -2.63 20.77
N ARG A 242 11.18 -1.86 21.00
CA ARG A 242 11.61 -0.86 20.02
C ARG A 242 11.96 -1.58 18.71
N ARG A 243 11.67 -0.94 17.59
CA ARG A 243 12.21 -1.38 16.30
C ARG A 243 13.71 -1.10 16.32
N GLU A 244 14.52 -2.11 16.07
CA GLU A 244 15.95 -1.92 15.81
C GLU A 244 16.09 -1.19 14.47
N GLY A 245 16.97 -0.19 14.44
CA GLY A 245 17.21 0.65 13.27
C GLY A 245 17.83 -0.10 12.09
#